data_AF-A0A968NX95-F1
#
_entry.id   AF-A0A968NX95-F1
#
_cell.length_a   1.000
_cell.length_b   1.000
_cell.length_c   1.000
_cell.angle_alpha   90.00
_cell.angle_beta   90.00
_cell.angle_gamma   90.00
#
_symmetry.space_group_name_H-M   'P 1'
#
loop_
_entity.id
_entity.type
_entity.pdbx_description
1 polymer ?
#
loop_
_entity_poly.entity_id
_entity_poly.type
_entity_poly.pdbx_seq_one_letter_code
_entity_poly.pdbx_strand_id
1 'polypeptide(L)'
;MKTKTKTKMKAFVLCGFLFLTAACSNQWREGDPGVTAEEMMTMLSEVNGAQGQATAAGGGVSEALKYKDDPNTTIFFADAPHTIGKELLTSVASLLSFWSFDFLGASGQGLSWETISDARVFFLTTPVDGGIYAGLIIGINSGGGGFQYHAFTGTGAVNGDEFAVSLSGGAGGLIARSYDVADGELAAVVQLRFWQADSAGNESYLGKISTLFGFGP
;
A
#
# COMPACT_ATOMS: atom_id res chain seq x y z
N MET A 1 -46.60 -72.34 -10.29
CA MET A 1 -47.65 -71.31 -10.41
C MET A 1 -47.52 -70.35 -9.22
N LYS A 2 -47.61 -69.04 -9.51
CA LYS A 2 -47.48 -67.85 -8.62
C LYS A 2 -46.08 -67.33 -8.29
N THR A 3 -45.74 -66.31 -9.09
CA THR A 3 -44.82 -65.19 -8.89
C THR A 3 -45.07 -64.42 -7.58
N LYS A 4 -44.00 -63.87 -6.99
CA LYS A 4 -43.94 -62.43 -6.63
C LYS A 4 -42.51 -61.94 -6.39
N THR A 5 -42.30 -60.76 -6.96
CA THR A 5 -41.11 -59.95 -7.17
C THR A 5 -40.85 -59.01 -5.98
N LYS A 6 -39.73 -58.27 -6.04
CA LYS A 6 -39.40 -56.96 -5.37
C LYS A 6 -38.67 -57.07 -4.02
N THR A 7 -37.59 -56.33 -3.70
CA THR A 7 -36.97 -55.11 -4.25
C THR A 7 -35.51 -54.99 -3.78
N LYS A 8 -34.68 -54.35 -4.62
CA LYS A 8 -33.27 -53.97 -4.40
C LYS A 8 -33.13 -52.88 -3.33
N MET A 9 -32.00 -52.86 -2.60
CA MET A 9 -31.35 -51.60 -2.25
C MET A 9 -29.83 -51.77 -2.44
N LYS A 10 -29.33 -51.17 -3.53
CA LYS A 10 -27.90 -51.06 -3.83
C LYS A 10 -27.35 -49.92 -2.99
N ALA A 11 -26.50 -50.23 -2.02
CA ALA A 11 -25.56 -49.28 -1.47
C ALA A 11 -24.37 -49.20 -2.44
N PHE A 12 -24.24 -48.08 -3.14
CA PHE A 12 -22.96 -47.66 -3.71
C PHE A 12 -22.95 -46.14 -3.76
N VAL A 13 -22.63 -45.55 -2.61
CA VAL A 13 -22.21 -44.16 -2.47
C VAL A 13 -20.74 -44.15 -2.86
N LEU A 14 -20.44 -43.76 -4.09
CA LEU A 14 -19.08 -43.35 -4.48
C LEU A 14 -19.14 -42.62 -5.83
N CYS A 15 -18.32 -41.60 -5.98
CA CYS A 15 -18.13 -40.75 -7.17
C CYS A 15 -19.11 -39.58 -7.34
N GLY A 16 -18.95 -38.57 -6.48
CA GLY A 16 -19.45 -37.21 -6.72
C GLY A 16 -18.61 -36.13 -6.02
N PHE A 17 -17.35 -36.42 -5.67
CA PHE A 17 -16.43 -35.52 -4.97
C PHE A 17 -15.19 -35.21 -5.84
N LEU A 18 -15.42 -34.95 -7.12
CA LEU A 18 -14.41 -34.51 -8.07
C LEU A 18 -15.05 -33.40 -8.89
N PHE A 19 -15.05 -32.17 -8.35
CA PHE A 19 -15.09 -30.86 -9.05
C PHE A 19 -15.21 -29.71 -8.04
N LEU A 20 -14.41 -29.74 -6.96
CA LEU A 20 -14.30 -28.63 -5.99
C LEU A 20 -12.84 -28.18 -5.78
N THR A 21 -11.97 -28.54 -6.71
CA THR A 21 -10.57 -28.08 -6.72
C THR A 21 -10.39 -27.09 -7.86
N ALA A 22 -9.91 -25.89 -7.51
CA ALA A 22 -9.48 -24.80 -8.39
C ALA A 22 -10.59 -23.88 -8.94
N ALA A 23 -11.39 -23.31 -8.04
CA ALA A 23 -11.90 -21.95 -8.21
C ALA A 23 -11.60 -21.10 -6.96
N CYS A 24 -10.43 -21.29 -6.35
CA CYS A 24 -9.72 -20.21 -5.67
C CYS A 24 -8.99 -19.43 -6.77
N SER A 25 -9.75 -18.85 -7.71
CA SER A 25 -9.24 -17.87 -8.63
C SER A 25 -8.93 -16.65 -7.79
N ASN A 26 -7.67 -16.20 -7.78
CA ASN A 26 -7.22 -14.94 -7.22
C ASN A 26 -8.23 -13.85 -7.55
N GLN A 27 -9.17 -13.62 -6.64
CA GLN A 27 -10.12 -12.54 -6.78
C GLN A 27 -9.35 -11.34 -6.26
N TRP A 28 -8.60 -10.72 -7.18
CA TRP A 28 -8.10 -9.36 -7.08
C TRP A 28 -9.11 -8.57 -6.27
N ARG A 29 -8.77 -8.24 -5.02
CA ARG A 29 -9.67 -7.43 -4.22
C ARG A 29 -9.63 -6.04 -4.84
N GLU A 30 -10.76 -5.65 -5.42
CA GLU A 30 -11.12 -4.25 -5.67
C GLU A 30 -10.70 -3.47 -4.42
N GLY A 31 -9.70 -2.60 -4.57
CA GLY A 31 -8.98 -2.03 -3.44
C GLY A 31 -9.83 -1.01 -2.70
N ASP A 32 -9.35 0.22 -2.59
CA ASP A 32 -10.18 1.31 -2.07
C ASP A 32 -11.59 1.24 -2.70
N PRO A 33 -12.71 1.27 -1.94
CA PRO A 33 -14.06 1.15 -2.49
C PRO A 33 -14.39 2.17 -3.61
N GLY A 34 -13.52 3.15 -3.87
CA GLY A 34 -13.62 4.08 -4.99
C GLY A 34 -12.59 3.94 -6.13
N VAL A 35 -11.61 3.02 -6.09
CA VAL A 35 -10.52 2.92 -7.10
C VAL A 35 -10.20 1.47 -7.50
N THR A 36 -10.26 1.16 -8.80
CA THR A 36 -9.92 -0.18 -9.32
C THR A 36 -8.40 -0.39 -9.46
N ALA A 37 -7.97 -1.63 -9.64
CA ALA A 37 -6.56 -1.96 -9.86
C ALA A 37 -6.01 -1.30 -11.13
N GLU A 38 -6.79 -1.26 -12.21
CA GLU A 38 -6.42 -0.61 -13.47
C GLU A 38 -6.27 0.90 -13.33
N GLU A 39 -7.18 1.53 -12.58
CA GLU A 39 -7.10 2.96 -12.27
C GLU A 39 -5.87 3.26 -11.43
N MET A 40 -5.60 2.47 -10.38
CA MET A 40 -4.40 2.60 -9.56
C MET A 40 -3.12 2.44 -10.39
N MET A 41 -3.05 1.44 -11.26
CA MET A 41 -1.89 1.23 -12.14
C MET A 41 -1.71 2.36 -13.16
N THR A 42 -2.82 2.93 -13.64
CA THR A 42 -2.78 4.13 -14.49
C THR A 42 -2.18 5.30 -13.72
N MET A 43 -2.65 5.57 -12.50
CA MET A 43 -2.10 6.61 -11.64
C MET A 43 -0.62 6.36 -11.29
N LEU A 44 -0.22 5.11 -11.04
CA LEU A 44 1.17 4.75 -10.79
C LEU A 44 2.06 5.01 -12.01
N SER A 45 1.53 4.81 -13.23
CA SER A 45 2.24 5.12 -14.46
C SER A 45 2.44 6.63 -14.68
N GLU A 46 1.49 7.46 -14.21
CA GLU A 46 1.62 8.93 -14.21
C GLU A 46 2.78 9.40 -13.33
N VAL A 47 3.04 8.70 -12.21
CA VAL A 47 4.19 8.99 -11.33
C VAL A 47 5.51 8.90 -12.10
N ASN A 48 5.62 7.93 -13.02
CA ASN A 48 6.82 7.73 -13.85
C ASN A 48 6.98 8.80 -14.94
N GLY A 49 5.87 9.39 -15.40
CA GLY A 49 5.86 10.48 -16.38
C GLY A 49 6.00 11.87 -15.77
N ALA A 50 5.62 12.03 -14.50
CA ALA A 50 5.83 13.26 -13.74
C ALA A 50 7.33 13.40 -13.41
N GLN A 51 7.86 14.63 -13.49
CA GLN A 51 9.20 14.93 -12.96
C GLN A 51 9.15 14.75 -11.43
N GLY A 52 9.41 13.53 -10.96
CA GLY A 52 9.59 13.29 -9.53
C GLY A 52 10.72 14.17 -9.02
N GLN A 53 10.46 14.96 -7.98
CA GLN A 53 11.54 15.66 -7.30
C GLN A 53 12.31 14.61 -6.51
N ALA A 54 13.49 14.24 -7.00
CA ALA A 54 14.45 13.50 -6.22
C ALA A 54 14.87 14.38 -5.04
N THR A 55 14.41 14.03 -3.85
CA THR A 55 14.94 14.62 -2.62
C THR A 55 16.34 14.04 -2.42
N ALA A 56 17.28 14.92 -2.10
CA ALA A 56 18.69 14.55 -2.03
C ALA A 56 18.90 13.34 -1.09
N ALA A 57 19.72 12.38 -1.53
CA ALA A 57 20.05 11.09 -0.92
C ALA A 57 19.10 9.90 -1.23
N GLY A 58 19.34 9.25 -2.38
CA GLY A 58 19.29 7.78 -2.48
C GLY A 58 17.99 7.08 -2.85
N GLY A 59 16.86 7.76 -3.04
CA GLY A 59 15.59 7.11 -3.39
C GLY A 59 14.77 7.94 -4.37
N GLY A 60 15.05 7.82 -5.68
CA GLY A 60 14.20 8.43 -6.70
C GLY A 60 12.91 7.63 -6.91
N VAL A 61 11.90 8.25 -7.53
CA VAL A 61 10.66 7.57 -7.96
C VAL A 61 10.96 6.28 -8.73
N SER A 62 11.97 6.29 -9.61
CA SER A 62 12.38 5.10 -10.36
C SER A 62 12.83 3.94 -9.47
N GLU A 63 13.50 4.21 -8.35
CA GLU A 63 13.91 3.16 -7.42
C GLU A 63 12.68 2.67 -6.66
N ALA A 64 11.84 3.58 -6.15
CA ALA A 64 10.59 3.21 -5.47
C ALA A 64 9.70 2.28 -6.30
N LEU A 65 9.67 2.50 -7.62
CA LEU A 65 8.92 1.71 -8.60
C LEU A 65 9.63 0.45 -9.13
N LYS A 66 10.84 0.13 -8.66
CA LYS A 66 11.69 -0.94 -9.22
C LYS A 66 10.98 -2.28 -9.42
N TYR A 67 10.13 -2.67 -8.47
CA TYR A 67 9.42 -3.95 -8.47
C TYR A 67 7.93 -3.81 -8.84
N LYS A 68 7.50 -2.68 -9.41
CA LYS A 68 6.07 -2.44 -9.71
C LYS A 68 5.43 -3.50 -10.63
N ASP A 69 6.24 -4.16 -11.46
CA ASP A 69 5.80 -5.19 -12.42
C ASP A 69 6.12 -6.63 -11.92
N ASP A 70 6.69 -6.78 -10.71
CA ASP A 70 6.96 -8.10 -10.13
C ASP A 70 5.63 -8.73 -9.66
N PRO A 71 5.32 -9.98 -10.04
CA PRO A 71 4.09 -10.65 -9.64
C PRO A 71 4.00 -10.91 -8.13
N ASN A 72 5.07 -10.75 -7.36
CA ASN A 72 5.05 -10.88 -5.89
C ASN A 72 4.93 -9.52 -5.17
N THR A 73 4.77 -8.43 -5.92
CA THR A 73 4.61 -7.09 -5.33
C THR A 73 3.16 -6.87 -4.93
N THR A 74 2.96 -6.45 -3.69
CA THR A 74 1.71 -5.82 -3.26
C THR A 74 1.87 -4.31 -3.27
N ILE A 75 0.90 -3.61 -3.85
CA ILE A 75 0.86 -2.15 -3.92
C ILE A 75 -0.26 -1.66 -3.03
N PHE A 76 0.10 -1.06 -1.91
CA PHE A 76 -0.81 -0.39 -1.01
C PHE A 76 -1.08 1.03 -1.51
N PHE A 77 -2.35 1.40 -1.63
CA PHE A 77 -2.75 2.66 -2.23
C PHE A 77 -3.84 3.37 -1.44
N ALA A 78 -3.78 4.70 -1.44
CA ALA A 78 -4.87 5.58 -1.04
C ALA A 78 -4.76 6.92 -1.77
N ASP A 79 -5.92 7.52 -2.02
CA ASP A 79 -6.07 8.85 -2.62
C ASP A 79 -7.00 9.71 -1.74
N ALA A 80 -6.66 10.98 -1.62
CA ALA A 80 -7.46 11.98 -0.93
C ALA A 80 -7.64 13.18 -1.87
N PRO A 81 -8.61 13.12 -2.80
CA PRO A 81 -8.88 14.20 -3.73
C PRO A 81 -9.55 15.39 -3.05
N HIS A 82 -9.37 16.58 -3.61
CA HIS A 82 -10.04 17.79 -3.20
C HIS A 82 -11.52 17.77 -3.64
N THR A 83 -12.41 17.19 -2.86
CA THR A 83 -13.85 17.29 -3.13
C THR A 83 -14.40 18.64 -2.68
N ILE A 84 -14.73 19.51 -3.64
CA ILE A 84 -15.71 20.59 -3.41
C ILE A 84 -17.10 19.96 -3.44
N GLY A 85 -17.53 19.37 -2.31
CA GLY A 85 -18.83 18.71 -2.18
C GLY A 85 -18.85 17.69 -1.04
N LYS A 86 -19.99 17.57 -0.34
CA LYS A 86 -20.17 16.83 0.93
C LYS A 86 -20.09 15.28 0.82
N GLU A 87 -19.14 14.72 0.10
CA GLU A 87 -18.79 13.29 0.21
C GLU A 87 -17.49 13.17 1.02
N LEU A 88 -17.69 13.32 2.33
CA LEU A 88 -16.72 13.36 3.42
C LEU A 88 -16.35 11.93 3.87
N LEU A 89 -15.38 11.27 3.24
CA LEU A 89 -14.71 10.14 3.89
C LEU A 89 -13.17 10.14 3.81
N THR A 90 -12.53 11.01 3.02
CA THR A 90 -11.06 11.12 2.98
C THR A 90 -10.61 12.57 2.79
N SER A 91 -10.42 13.30 3.89
CA SER A 91 -9.67 14.57 3.82
C SER A 91 -8.17 14.28 3.77
N VAL A 92 -7.38 15.19 3.17
CA VAL A 92 -5.90 15.10 3.20
C VAL A 92 -5.39 14.92 4.64
N ALA A 93 -5.98 15.62 5.61
CA ALA A 93 -5.61 15.50 7.02
C ALA A 93 -5.93 14.11 7.61
N SER A 94 -6.97 13.44 7.09
CA SER A 94 -7.31 12.06 7.46
C SER A 94 -6.33 11.05 6.86
N LEU A 95 -5.90 11.26 5.62
CA LEU A 95 -4.93 10.39 4.96
C LEU A 95 -3.51 10.62 5.52
N LEU A 96 -3.00 11.85 5.44
CA LEU A 96 -1.66 12.27 5.86
C LEU A 96 -1.71 12.98 7.22
N SER A 97 -1.87 12.22 8.29
CA SER A 97 -1.91 12.75 9.66
C SER A 97 -0.49 12.91 10.23
N PHE A 98 0.26 13.87 9.70
CA PHE A 98 1.61 14.22 10.14
C PHE A 98 1.65 15.53 10.94
N TRP A 99 2.57 15.63 11.91
CA TRP A 99 2.82 16.87 12.65
C TRP A 99 3.54 17.91 11.79
N SER A 100 4.41 17.47 10.89
CA SER A 100 5.15 18.28 9.93
C SER A 100 5.44 17.46 8.66
N PHE A 101 5.58 18.14 7.53
CA PHE A 101 5.99 17.58 6.26
C PHE A 101 7.48 17.82 5.96
N ASP A 102 8.26 18.37 6.89
CA ASP A 102 9.69 18.66 6.69
C ASP A 102 10.52 17.41 6.31
N PHE A 103 10.05 16.21 6.66
CA PHE A 103 10.67 14.95 6.27
C PHE A 103 10.71 14.75 4.73
N LEU A 104 9.83 15.43 3.99
CA LEU A 104 9.85 15.48 2.53
C LEU A 104 11.00 16.33 1.97
N GLY A 105 11.81 16.99 2.81
CA GLY A 105 12.90 17.86 2.40
C GLY A 105 12.47 19.30 2.16
N ALA A 106 13.20 20.03 1.31
CA ALA A 106 12.98 21.46 1.07
C ALA A 106 11.56 21.77 0.55
N SER A 107 10.97 20.86 -0.25
CA SER A 107 9.59 20.94 -0.73
C SER A 107 8.54 20.74 0.37
N GLY A 108 8.91 20.07 1.46
CA GLY A 108 8.06 19.86 2.63
C GLY A 108 7.99 21.07 3.57
N GLN A 109 8.99 21.95 3.51
CA GLN A 109 9.10 23.10 4.40
C GLN A 109 7.96 24.08 4.16
N GLY A 110 7.15 24.30 5.19
CA GLY A 110 5.99 25.20 5.12
C GLY A 110 4.74 24.59 4.48
N LEU A 111 4.78 23.32 4.07
CA LEU A 111 3.55 22.61 3.71
C LEU A 111 2.70 22.41 4.97
N SER A 112 1.41 22.72 4.83
CA SER A 112 0.40 22.40 5.83
C SER A 112 -0.77 21.69 5.15
N TRP A 113 -1.50 20.88 5.91
CA TRP A 113 -2.70 20.21 5.42
C TRP A 113 -3.77 21.18 4.90
N GLU A 114 -3.74 22.46 5.31
CA GLU A 114 -4.62 23.52 4.81
C GLU A 114 -4.30 23.95 3.37
N THR A 115 -3.05 23.78 2.95
CA THR A 115 -2.54 24.19 1.64
C THR A 115 -2.50 23.06 0.61
N ILE A 116 -2.64 21.82 1.07
CA ILE A 116 -2.64 20.63 0.20
C ILE A 116 -4.07 20.42 -0.31
N SER A 117 -4.25 20.51 -1.62
CA SER A 117 -5.53 20.22 -2.27
C SER A 117 -5.77 18.72 -2.34
N ASP A 118 -4.77 17.97 -2.82
CA ASP A 118 -4.87 16.53 -3.06
C ASP A 118 -3.63 15.83 -2.51
N ALA A 119 -3.82 14.62 -1.99
CA ALA A 119 -2.74 13.76 -1.56
C ALA A 119 -2.95 12.34 -2.07
N ARG A 120 -1.86 11.70 -2.50
CA ARG A 120 -1.85 10.33 -3.01
C ARG A 120 -0.69 9.57 -2.42
N VAL A 121 -0.90 8.31 -2.07
CA VAL A 121 0.15 7.46 -1.52
C VAL A 121 0.18 6.13 -2.24
N PHE A 122 1.38 5.72 -2.65
CA PHE A 122 1.68 4.36 -3.05
C PHE A 122 2.73 3.78 -2.09
N PHE A 123 2.51 2.57 -1.63
CA PHE A 123 3.47 1.84 -0.83
C PHE A 123 3.61 0.41 -1.37
N LEU A 124 4.72 0.15 -2.04
CA LEU A 124 5.02 -1.11 -2.69
C LEU A 124 5.80 -1.98 -1.73
N THR A 125 5.42 -3.24 -1.59
CA THR A 125 6.18 -4.24 -0.84
C THR A 125 6.42 -5.48 -1.68
N THR A 126 7.68 -5.94 -1.71
CA THR A 126 8.09 -7.12 -2.50
C THR A 126 9.02 -7.97 -1.66
N PRO A 127 8.77 -9.29 -1.49
CA PRO A 127 9.75 -10.18 -0.89
C PRO A 127 11.06 -10.18 -1.68
N VAL A 128 12.19 -10.03 -1.01
CA VAL A 128 13.53 -10.06 -1.60
C VAL A 128 14.49 -10.86 -0.73
N ASP A 129 15.66 -11.21 -1.27
CA ASP A 129 16.70 -11.86 -0.47
C ASP A 129 17.09 -10.96 0.71
N GLY A 130 16.86 -11.46 1.94
CA GLY A 130 17.18 -10.75 3.17
C GLY A 130 16.07 -9.87 3.75
N GLY A 131 14.86 -9.86 3.17
CA GLY A 131 13.71 -9.18 3.79
C GLY A 131 12.59 -8.82 2.81
N ILE A 132 11.95 -7.69 3.07
CA ILE A 132 10.89 -7.12 2.25
C ILE A 132 11.39 -5.78 1.73
N TYR A 133 11.55 -5.67 0.42
CA TYR A 133 11.75 -4.38 -0.22
C TYR A 133 10.49 -3.53 -0.02
N ALA A 134 10.68 -2.26 0.32
CA ALA A 134 9.60 -1.29 0.47
C ALA A 134 9.89 -0.01 -0.32
N GLY A 135 8.95 0.38 -1.18
CA GLY A 135 8.98 1.65 -1.91
C GLY A 135 7.78 2.50 -1.52
N LEU A 136 8.00 3.67 -0.92
CA LEU A 136 6.96 4.63 -0.56
C LEU A 136 7.01 5.82 -1.51
N ILE A 137 5.86 6.21 -2.05
CA ILE A 137 5.69 7.38 -2.90
C ILE A 137 4.54 8.20 -2.35
N ILE A 138 4.80 9.46 -2.03
CA ILE A 138 3.81 10.43 -1.56
C ILE A 138 3.69 11.52 -2.62
N GLY A 139 2.53 11.61 -3.25
CA GLY A 139 2.13 12.69 -4.14
C GLY A 139 1.39 13.76 -3.37
N ILE A 140 1.83 15.02 -3.50
CA ILE A 140 1.16 16.19 -2.93
C ILE A 140 0.84 17.18 -4.05
N ASN A 141 -0.41 17.62 -4.13
CA ASN A 141 -0.81 18.75 -4.95
C ASN A 141 -1.21 19.91 -4.03
N SER A 142 -0.59 21.08 -4.20
CA SER A 142 -0.88 22.30 -3.42
C SER A 142 -1.55 23.40 -4.25
N GLY A 143 -2.17 23.04 -5.39
CA GLY A 143 -2.95 23.92 -6.25
C GLY A 143 -2.36 24.15 -7.64
N GLY A 144 -3.09 23.73 -8.68
CA GLY A 144 -2.95 24.16 -10.09
C GLY A 144 -1.78 23.57 -10.90
N GLY A 145 -0.79 22.92 -10.26
CA GLY A 145 0.44 22.44 -10.92
C GLY A 145 0.57 20.91 -11.11
N GLY A 146 -0.41 20.13 -10.63
CA GLY A 146 -0.32 18.67 -10.57
C GLY A 146 0.43 18.16 -9.33
N PHE A 147 0.56 16.84 -9.21
CA PHE A 147 1.24 16.21 -8.08
C PHE A 147 2.76 16.41 -8.14
N GLN A 148 3.33 16.83 -7.01
CA GLN A 148 4.74 16.66 -6.70
C GLN A 148 4.93 15.34 -5.97
N TYR A 149 5.77 14.46 -6.52
CA TYR A 149 6.01 13.14 -5.94
C TYR A 149 7.32 13.08 -5.18
N HIS A 150 7.25 12.58 -3.95
CA HIS A 150 8.37 12.31 -3.05
C HIS A 150 8.48 10.81 -2.85
N ALA A 151 9.67 10.25 -3.05
CA ALA A 151 9.91 8.82 -2.99
C ALA A 151 10.89 8.46 -1.88
N PHE A 152 10.67 7.29 -1.28
CA PHE A 152 11.50 6.71 -0.24
C PHE A 152 11.60 5.21 -0.48
N THR A 153 12.75 4.62 -0.17
CA THR A 153 12.97 3.18 -0.35
C THR A 153 13.73 2.58 0.80
N GLY A 154 13.52 1.30 1.05
CA GLY A 154 14.22 0.58 2.11
C GLY A 154 14.01 -0.92 2.02
N THR A 155 14.67 -1.64 2.92
CA THR A 155 14.43 -3.06 3.15
C THR A 155 14.05 -3.25 4.60
N GLY A 156 12.89 -3.84 4.81
CA GLY A 156 12.31 -4.13 6.11
C GLY A 156 12.09 -5.61 6.33
N ALA A 157 11.36 -5.92 7.39
CA ALA A 157 10.94 -7.28 7.71
C ALA A 157 9.66 -7.25 8.55
N VAL A 158 8.96 -8.38 8.57
CA VAL A 158 7.92 -8.67 9.57
C VAL A 158 8.57 -9.46 10.70
N ASN A 159 8.40 -8.98 11.94
CA ASN A 159 8.85 -9.65 13.16
C ASN A 159 7.68 -9.77 14.13
N GLY A 160 7.10 -10.97 14.23
CA GLY A 160 5.87 -11.16 14.99
C GLY A 160 4.71 -10.42 14.32
N ASP A 161 4.06 -9.52 15.05
CA ASP A 161 2.90 -8.76 14.59
C ASP A 161 3.28 -7.35 14.07
N GLU A 162 4.57 -7.09 13.83
CA GLU A 162 5.07 -5.79 13.37
C GLU A 162 5.83 -5.93 12.05
N PHE A 163 5.40 -5.17 11.04
CA PHE A 163 6.22 -4.81 9.89
C PHE A 163 7.01 -3.54 10.21
N ALA A 164 8.32 -3.55 9.98
CA ALA A 164 9.16 -2.37 10.14
C ALA A 164 10.15 -2.23 8.99
N VAL A 165 10.33 -1.00 8.50
CA VAL A 165 11.31 -0.65 7.47
C VAL A 165 11.97 0.69 7.77
N SER A 166 13.30 0.74 7.62
CA SER A 166 14.04 2.00 7.55
C SER A 166 14.09 2.47 6.10
N LEU A 167 13.43 3.59 5.84
CA LEU A 167 13.31 4.22 4.54
C LEU A 167 14.37 5.32 4.39
N SER A 168 15.04 5.30 3.25
CA SER A 168 15.96 6.32 2.76
C SER A 168 15.27 7.18 1.71
N GLY A 169 15.53 8.48 1.74
CA GLY A 169 14.87 9.50 0.92
C GLY A 169 14.45 10.69 1.79
N GLY A 170 14.32 11.88 1.21
CA GLY A 170 13.90 13.08 1.96
C GLY A 170 14.98 13.67 2.88
N ALA A 171 14.55 14.34 3.95
CA ALA A 171 15.43 14.94 4.95
C ALA A 171 15.57 14.06 6.21
N GLY A 172 16.51 13.11 6.16
CA GLY A 172 16.87 12.25 7.29
C GLY A 172 16.34 10.82 7.20
N GLY A 173 16.67 9.99 8.21
CA GLY A 173 16.21 8.61 8.28
C GLY A 173 14.75 8.52 8.72
N LEU A 174 13.91 7.90 7.89
CA LEU A 174 12.50 7.69 8.16
C LEU A 174 12.27 6.22 8.49
N ILE A 175 11.53 5.93 9.56
CA ILE A 175 11.16 4.57 9.94
C ILE A 175 9.66 4.43 9.78
N ALA A 176 9.22 3.51 8.94
CA ALA A 176 7.81 3.16 8.79
C ALA A 176 7.52 1.84 9.51
N ARG A 177 6.43 1.81 10.29
CA ARG A 177 5.94 0.58 10.92
C ARG A 177 4.45 0.38 10.65
N SER A 178 4.04 -0.88 10.52
CA SER A 178 2.64 -1.28 10.58
C SER A 178 2.49 -2.42 11.57
N TYR A 179 1.34 -2.44 12.25
CA TYR A 179 0.93 -3.54 13.13
C TYR A 179 -0.25 -4.32 12.53
N ASP A 180 -0.65 -3.95 11.31
CA ASP A 180 -1.69 -4.62 10.56
C ASP A 180 -1.04 -5.77 9.80
N VAL A 181 -0.60 -6.78 10.53
CA VAL A 181 0.09 -7.97 10.03
C VAL A 181 -0.85 -9.18 10.15
N ALA A 182 -0.93 -9.98 9.10
CA ALA A 182 -1.67 -11.23 9.07
C ALA A 182 -0.82 -12.30 8.38
N ASP A 183 -0.72 -13.49 8.99
CA ASP A 183 -0.02 -14.64 8.41
C ASP A 183 1.45 -14.37 8.01
N GLY A 184 2.13 -13.47 8.74
CA GLY A 184 3.55 -13.14 8.50
C GLY A 184 3.78 -12.08 7.41
N GLU A 185 2.71 -11.49 6.88
CA GLU A 185 2.74 -10.46 5.86
C GLU A 185 1.86 -9.26 6.27
N LEU A 186 1.97 -8.14 5.55
CA LEU A 186 1.05 -7.02 5.75
C LEU A 186 -0.37 -7.44 5.37
N ALA A 187 -1.35 -7.07 6.20
CA ALA A 187 -2.76 -7.32 5.94
C ALA A 187 -3.25 -6.55 4.70
N ALA A 188 -4.40 -6.91 4.16
CA ALA A 188 -4.96 -6.26 2.96
C ALA A 188 -5.31 -4.77 3.15
N VAL A 189 -5.46 -4.31 4.39
CA VAL A 189 -5.66 -2.89 4.72
C VAL A 189 -4.70 -2.56 5.84
N VAL A 190 -3.86 -1.53 5.63
CA VAL A 190 -2.79 -1.19 6.56
C VAL A 190 -2.80 0.29 6.93
N GLN A 191 -2.36 0.56 8.14
CA GLN A 191 -1.93 1.86 8.60
C GLN A 191 -0.40 1.86 8.71
N LEU A 192 0.25 2.89 8.18
CA LEU A 192 1.68 3.12 8.34
C LEU A 192 1.92 4.24 9.34
N ARG A 193 2.70 3.97 10.38
CA ARG A 193 3.16 4.96 11.35
C ARG A 193 4.61 5.30 11.06
N PHE A 194 4.96 6.56 11.26
CA PHE A 194 6.26 7.09 10.87
C PHE A 194 6.99 7.72 12.05
N TRP A 195 8.29 7.44 12.12
CA TRP A 195 9.23 8.04 13.06
C TRP A 195 10.42 8.61 12.31
N GLN A 196 10.98 9.69 12.84
CA GLN A 196 12.29 10.18 12.43
C GLN A 196 13.33 9.72 13.43
N ALA A 197 14.42 9.16 12.94
CA ALA A 197 15.58 8.87 13.78
C ALA A 197 16.55 10.05 13.75
N ASP A 198 16.97 10.51 14.93
CA ASP A 198 18.08 11.46 15.03
C ASP A 198 19.45 10.78 14.81
N SER A 199 20.53 11.56 14.76
CA SER A 199 21.89 11.03 14.58
C SER A 199 22.38 10.13 15.73
N ALA A 200 21.70 10.15 16.88
CA ALA A 200 21.98 9.31 18.04
C ALA A 200 21.10 8.05 18.08
N GLY A 201 20.18 7.88 17.12
CA GLY A 201 19.26 6.75 17.02
C GLY A 201 17.99 6.90 17.87
N ASN A 202 17.70 8.08 18.44
CA ASN A 202 16.43 8.30 19.12
C ASN A 202 15.32 8.51 18.10
N GLU A 203 14.21 7.84 18.30
CA GLU A 203 13.05 7.92 17.41
C GLU A 203 12.01 8.92 17.93
N SER A 204 11.62 9.87 17.08
CA SER A 204 10.52 10.79 17.34
C SER A 204 9.36 10.50 16.41
N TYR A 205 8.15 10.33 16.97
CA TYR A 205 6.95 10.05 16.17
C TYR A 205 6.58 11.26 15.30
N LEU A 206 6.49 11.04 13.99
CA LEU A 206 6.15 12.08 13.01
C LEU A 206 4.66 12.12 12.66
N GLY A 207 3.99 10.98 12.70
CA GLY A 207 2.62 10.87 12.22
C GLY A 207 2.31 9.54 11.59
N LYS A 208 1.26 9.52 10.77
CA LYS A 208 0.77 8.30 10.13
C LYS A 208 0.11 8.55 8.79
N ILE A 209 0.08 7.49 7.98
CA ILE A 209 -0.80 7.32 6.84
C ILE A 209 -1.90 6.35 7.28
N SER A 210 -3.13 6.86 7.37
CA SER A 210 -4.18 6.22 8.19
C SER A 210 -4.73 4.92 7.62
N THR A 211 -4.93 4.85 6.31
CA THR A 211 -5.52 3.69 5.64
C THR A 211 -4.94 3.57 4.24
N LEU A 212 -4.37 2.42 3.91
CA LEU A 212 -3.95 2.04 2.57
C LEU A 212 -4.53 0.67 2.24
N PHE A 213 -5.06 0.53 1.03
CA PHE A 213 -5.64 -0.72 0.55
C PHE A 213 -4.63 -1.46 -0.33
N GLY A 214 -4.39 -2.72 -0.03
CA GLY A 214 -3.45 -3.57 -0.77
C GLY A 214 -4.03 -4.09 -2.07
N PHE A 215 -3.34 -3.83 -3.16
CA PHE A 215 -3.53 -4.40 -4.48
C PHE A 215 -2.38 -5.39 -4.71
N GLY A 216 -2.64 -6.67 -4.42
CA GLY A 216 -1.69 -7.76 -4.64
C GLY A 216 -2.05 -8.61 -5.88
N PRO A 217 -1.20 -9.58 -6.24
CA PRO A 217 -1.51 -10.62 -7.24
C PRO A 217 -2.69 -11.55 -6.88
#